data_AF-A0A328BXG2-F1
#
_entry.id   AF-A0A328BXG2-F1
#
_cell.length_a   1.000
_cell.length_b   1.000
_cell.length_c   1.000
_cell.angle_alpha   90.00
_cell.angle_beta   90.00
_cell.angle_gamma   90.00
#
_symmetry.space_group_name_H-M   'P 1'
#
loop_
_entity.id
_entity.type
_entity.pdbx_description
1 polymer ?
#
loop_
_entity_poly.entity_id
_entity_poly.type
_entity_poly.pdbx_seq_one_letter_code
_entity_poly.pdbx_strand_id
1 'polypeptide(L)' 'MCPDDLDLSCTVVAAEVVIEEEIVRWTRIGWDATTSPDPADCCREMQWLPLIPAFAFNRAEYQRCLAAFAAVLDQPE' A
#
# COMPACT_ATOMS: atom_id res chain seq x y z
N MET A 1 7.14 6.84 -2.61
CA MET A 1 6.79 7.18 -3.99
C MET A 1 7.76 8.25 -4.42
N CYS A 2 8.66 7.96 -5.37
CA CYS A 2 9.38 9.02 -6.05
C CYS A 2 8.36 9.70 -6.98
N PRO A 3 8.05 11.00 -6.80
CA PRO A 3 7.08 11.70 -7.63
C PRO A 3 7.58 11.98 -9.04
N ASP A 4 8.91 11.97 -9.22
CA ASP A 4 9.56 12.59 -10.38
C ASP A 4 10.06 11.59 -11.42
N ASP A 5 10.28 10.34 -11.01
CA ASP A 5 10.72 9.28 -11.91
C ASP A 5 9.70 8.15 -11.88
N LEU A 6 9.07 7.89 -13.03
CA LEU A 6 8.33 6.65 -13.31
C LEU A 6 9.30 5.46 -13.44
N ASP A 7 10.38 5.46 -12.66
CA ASP A 7 11.26 4.32 -12.48
C ASP A 7 10.93 3.66 -11.14
N LEU A 8 10.76 2.34 -11.15
CA LEU A 8 10.62 1.55 -9.93
C LEU A 8 12.01 1.32 -9.28
N SER A 9 12.86 2.35 -9.25
CA SER A 9 14.14 2.33 -8.54
C SER A 9 13.96 2.29 -7.01
N CYS A 10 12.77 2.68 -6.54
CA CYS A 10 12.40 2.68 -5.14
C CYS A 10 11.78 1.34 -4.71
N THR A 11 12.10 0.91 -3.48
CA THR A 11 11.45 -0.25 -2.86
C THR A 11 9.97 0.06 -2.62
N VAL A 12 9.09 -0.72 -3.24
CA VAL A 12 7.64 -0.63 -3.00
C VAL A 12 7.29 -1.48 -1.79
N VAL A 13 6.61 -0.90 -0.80
CA VAL A 13 6.05 -1.63 0.34
C VAL A 13 4.54 -1.75 0.12
N ALA A 14 4.00 -2.96 0.29
CA ALA A 14 2.58 -3.24 0.13
C ALA A 14 2.02 -4.06 1.30
N ALA A 15 0.72 -3.93 1.51
CA ALA A 15 -0.03 -4.69 2.50
C ALA A 15 -1.12 -5.52 1.80
N GLU A 16 -1.32 -6.75 2.25
CA GLU A 16 -2.46 -7.58 1.83
C GLU A 16 -3.70 -7.17 2.62
N VAL A 17 -4.64 -6.51 1.94
CA VAL A 17 -5.83 -5.90 2.57
C VAL A 17 -7.06 -6.78 2.38
N VAL A 18 -7.72 -7.10 3.49
CA VAL A 18 -9.05 -7.75 3.51
C VAL A 18 -10.05 -6.75 4.06
N ILE A 19 -11.13 -6.52 3.31
CA ILE A 19 -12.21 -5.60 3.69
C ILE A 19 -13.42 -6.40 4.15
N GLU A 20 -13.84 -6.17 5.38
CA GLU A 20 -15.05 -6.72 5.98
C GLU A 20 -16.07 -5.60 6.22
N GLU A 21 -17.21 -5.93 6.81
CA GLU A 21 -18.31 -4.98 7.02
C GLU A 21 -17.84 -3.75 7.81
N GLU A 22 -17.27 -3.96 9.01
CA GLU A 22 -16.85 -2.89 9.92
C GLU A 22 -15.33 -2.77 10.10
N ILE A 23 -14.55 -3.70 9.53
CA ILE A 23 -13.11 -3.82 9.77
C ILE A 23 -12.35 -3.88 8.44
N VAL A 24 -11.22 -3.17 8.37
CA VAL A 24 -10.19 -3.37 7.35
C VAL A 24 -9.01 -4.07 8.01
N ARG A 25 -8.60 -5.23 7.49
CA ARG A 25 -7.44 -5.99 7.99
C ARG A 25 -6.29 -5.89 7.02
N TRP A 26 -5.12 -5.54 7.54
CA TRP A 26 -3.86 -5.76 6.83
C TRP A 26 -3.28 -7.05 7.37
N THR A 27 -3.42 -8.12 6.59
CA THR A 27 -3.09 -9.48 7.03
C THR A 27 -1.60 -9.75 6.99
N ARG A 28 -0.89 -9.19 6.00
CA ARG A 28 0.56 -9.25 5.84
C ARG A 28 1.09 -7.95 5.24
N ILE A 29 2.33 -7.61 5.58
CA ILE A 29 3.08 -6.50 4.97
C ILE A 29 4.39 -7.05 4.41
N GLY A 30 4.81 -6.54 3.26
CA GLY A 30 6.04 -6.93 2.61
C GLY A 30 6.51 -5.87 1.63
N TRP A 31 7.64 -6.12 0.99
CA TRP A 31 8.06 -5.33 -0.16
C TRP A 31 7.93 -6.12 -1.46
N ASP A 32 7.74 -5.39 -2.54
CA ASP A 32 7.76 -5.92 -3.89
C ASP A 32 9.17 -6.43 -4.22
N ALA A 33 9.23 -7.65 -4.74
CA ALA A 33 10.42 -8.31 -5.24
C ALA A 33 10.34 -8.56 -6.75
N THR A 34 9.30 -8.04 -7.41
CA THR A 34 9.11 -8.18 -8.85
C THR A 34 10.30 -7.55 -9.61
N THR A 35 10.95 -8.32 -10.47
CA THR A 35 12.08 -7.83 -11.28
C THR A 35 11.66 -7.19 -12.59
N SER A 36 10.37 -7.24 -12.93
CA SER A 36 9.83 -6.59 -14.13
C SER A 36 9.94 -5.07 -13.97
N PRO A 37 10.46 -4.35 -14.98
CA PRO A 37 10.48 -2.89 -14.95
C PRO A 37 9.11 -2.27 -15.28
N ASP A 38 8.11 -3.07 -15.70
CA ASP A 38 6.77 -2.57 -15.99
C ASP A 38 6.01 -2.29 -14.67
N PRO A 39 5.58 -1.04 -14.41
CA PRO A 39 4.81 -0.71 -13.22
C PRO A 39 3.51 -1.50 -13.09
N ALA A 40 2.92 -1.95 -14.19
CA ALA A 40 1.72 -2.78 -14.18
C ALA A 40 1.97 -4.18 -13.60
N ASP A 41 3.23 -4.62 -13.55
CA ASP A 41 3.63 -5.91 -12.98
C ASP A 41 3.98 -5.82 -11.48
N CYS A 42 3.98 -4.62 -10.88
CA CYS A 42 4.30 -4.39 -9.48
C CYS A 42 3.52 -5.29 -8.52
N CYS A 43 4.17 -5.70 -7.42
CA CYS A 43 3.60 -6.55 -6.36
C CYS A 43 3.14 -7.95 -6.82
N ARG A 44 3.63 -8.46 -7.95
CA ARG A 44 3.41 -9.88 -8.36
C ARG A 44 4.18 -10.85 -7.48
N GLU A 45 5.40 -10.50 -7.14
CA GLU A 45 6.24 -11.25 -6.21
C GLU A 45 6.45 -10.44 -4.95
N MET A 46 6.01 -10.97 -3.82
CA MET A 46 6.09 -10.29 -2.53
C MET A 46 7.05 -10.99 -1.60
N GLN A 47 7.96 -10.24 -0.98
CA GLN A 47 8.74 -10.70 0.15
C GLN A 47 8.06 -10.22 1.44
N TRP A 48 7.34 -11.14 2.10
CA TRP A 48 6.61 -10.84 3.33
C TRP A 48 7.53 -10.68 4.54
N LEU A 49 7.14 -9.80 5.45
CA LEU A 49 7.84 -9.50 6.70
C LEU A 49 7.17 -10.23 7.87
N PRO A 50 7.62 -11.44 8.26
CA PRO A 50 6.89 -12.29 9.21
C PRO A 50 6.89 -11.76 10.64
N LEU A 51 7.77 -10.80 10.95
CA LEU A 51 7.85 -10.18 12.28
C LEU A 51 6.86 -9.03 12.46
N ILE A 52 6.24 -8.55 11.38
CA ILE A 52 5.23 -7.50 11.45
C ILE A 52 3.86 -8.18 11.64
N PRO A 53 3.15 -7.90 12.75
CA PRO A 53 1.84 -8.51 12.99
C PRO A 53 0.78 -7.96 12.03
N ALA A 54 -0.34 -8.67 11.94
CA ALA A 54 -1.51 -8.15 11.25
C ALA A 54 -2.08 -6.93 11.97
N PHE A 55 -2.64 -6.00 11.20
CA PHE A 55 -3.33 -4.82 11.72
C PHE A 55 -4.83 -4.91 11.43
N ALA A 56 -5.63 -4.30 12.29
CA ALA A 56 -7.06 -4.17 12.11
C ALA A 56 -7.48 -2.73 12.39
N PHE A 57 -8.30 -2.18 11.50
CA PHE A 57 -8.77 -0.81 11.55
C PHE A 57 -10.30 -0.80 11.50
N ASN A 58 -10.94 0.14 12.21
CA ASN A 58 -12.34 0.43 11.97
C ASN A 58 -12.50 0.98 10.54
N ARG A 59 -13.44 0.43 9.78
CA ARG A 59 -13.60 0.76 8.35
C ARG A 59 -13.96 2.23 8.12
N ALA A 60 -14.85 2.79 8.93
CA ALA A 60 -15.26 4.18 8.77
C ALA A 60 -14.10 5.15 9.06
N GLU A 61 -13.27 4.85 10.05
CA GLU A 61 -12.05 5.61 10.35
C GLU A 61 -11.02 5.50 9.23
N TYR A 62 -10.80 4.28 8.73
CA TYR A 62 -9.89 4.02 7.63
C TYR A 62 -10.26 4.80 6.37
N GLN A 63 -11.54 4.82 6.00
CA GLN A 63 -12.05 5.58 4.86
C GLN A 63 -11.89 7.09 5.06
N ARG A 64 -12.12 7.62 6.26
CA ARG A 64 -11.86 9.04 6.56
C ARG A 64 -10.39 9.40 6.41
N CYS A 65 -9.49 8.52 6.87
CA CYS A 65 -8.04 8.71 6.70
C CYS A 65 -7.65 8.73 5.22
N LEU A 66 -8.14 7.79 4.41
CA LEU A 66 -7.88 7.75 2.97
C LEU A 66 -8.41 9.00 2.25
N ALA A 67 -9.63 9.44 2.58
CA ALA A 67 -10.22 10.65 1.99
C ALA A 67 -9.40 11.90 2.33
N ALA A 68 -8.95 12.02 3.58
CA ALA A 68 -8.07 13.11 4.01
C ALA A 68 -6.72 13.08 3.29
N PHE A 69 -6.14 11.90 3.10
CA PHE A 69 -4.88 11.73 2.37
C PHE A 69 -5.02 12.10 0.89
N ALA A 70 -6.08 11.64 0.21
CA ALA A 70 -6.35 11.97 -1.19
C ALA A 70 -6.47 13.49 -1.40
N ALA A 71 -7.16 14.19 -0.50
CA ALA A 71 -7.32 15.64 -0.56
C ALA A 71 -5.99 16.42 -0.39
N VAL A 72 -4.93 15.79 0.12
CA VAL A 72 -3.58 16.39 0.19
C VAL A 72 -2.83 16.17 -1.13
N LEU A 73 -3.04 15.04 -1.81
CA LEU A 73 -2.39 14.74 -3.08
C LEU A 73 -2.90 15.60 -4.24
N ASP A 74 -4.16 16.05 -4.18
CA ASP A 74 -4.79 16.87 -5.22
C ASP A 74 -4.45 18.38 -5.11
N GLN A 75 -3.60 18.79 -4.15
CA GLN A 75 -3.24 20.20 -3.99
C GLN A 75 -2.15 20.58 -5.01
N PRO A 76 -2.37 21.61 -5.85
CA PRO A 76 -1.32 22.13 -6.71
C PRO A 76 -0.21 22.74 -5.85
N GLU A 77 1.04 22.41 -6.15
CA GLU A 77 2.25 23.01 -5.54
C GLU A 77 2.28 24.54 -5.64
#